data_AF-A0A1X3DEJ2-F1
#
_entry.id   AF-A0A1X3DEJ2-F1
#
_cell.length_a   1.000
_cell.length_b   1.000
_cell.length_c   1.000
_cell.angle_alpha   90.00
_cell.angle_beta   90.00
_cell.angle_gamma   90.00
#
_symmetry.space_group_name_H-M   'P 1'
#
loop_
_entity.id
_entity.type
_entity.pdbx_description
1 polymer ?
#
loop_
_entity_poly.entity_id
_entity_poly.type
_entity_poly.pdbx_seq_one_letter_code
_entity_poly.pdbx_strand_id
1 'polypeptide(L)' 'MENISIRMLRLPDVMAVTGLSRAAIYAKNNPKDKARFDADFPQRVQLSANAVAWPSDGLQAWIDKRISASRKQHQQGAKA' A
#
# COMPACT_ATOMS: atom_id res chain seq x y z
N MET A 1 27.50 10.42 -5.86
CA MET A 1 26.18 10.89 -6.32
C MET A 1 25.18 9.86 -5.84
N GLU A 2 24.24 10.23 -4.97
CA GLU A 2 23.19 9.29 -4.57
C GLU A 2 22.22 9.08 -5.74
N ASN A 3 21.94 7.81 -6.04
CA ASN A 3 20.96 7.44 -7.05
C ASN A 3 19.56 7.45 -6.45
N ILE A 4 18.60 8.05 -7.16
CA ILE A 4 17.19 7.98 -6.79
C ILE A 4 16.72 6.53 -6.93
N SER A 5 16.45 5.89 -5.79
CA SER A 5 16.03 4.47 -5.72
C SER A 5 14.51 4.31 -5.59
N ILE A 6 13.81 5.35 -5.12
CA ILE A 6 12.35 5.34 -4.93
C ILE A 6 11.67 5.71 -6.25
N ARG A 7 10.74 4.86 -6.70
CA ARG A 7 9.90 5.14 -7.86
C ARG A 7 8.51 5.61 -7.42
N MET A 8 7.96 6.58 -8.14
CA MET A 8 6.59 7.05 -7.95
C MET A 8 5.64 6.26 -8.84
N LEU A 9 4.88 5.35 -8.26
CA LEU A 9 3.97 4.44 -8.96
C LEU A 9 2.61 5.10 -9.19
N ARG A 10 2.08 4.98 -10.41
CA ARG A 10 0.75 5.48 -10.76
C ARG A 10 -0.31 4.48 -10.37
N LEU A 11 -1.57 4.91 -10.28
CA LEU A 11 -2.67 4.05 -9.88
C LEU A 11 -2.70 2.68 -10.58
N PRO A 12 -2.51 2.55 -11.92
CA PRO A 12 -2.44 1.25 -12.58
C PRO A 12 -1.33 0.35 -12.03
N ASP A 13 -0.14 0.90 -11.77
CA ASP A 13 0.98 0.16 -11.19
C ASP A 13 0.68 -0.26 -9.75
N VAL A 14 0.07 0.62 -8.95
CA VAL A 14 -0.35 0.28 -7.59
C VAL A 14 -1.38 -0.85 -7.61
N MET A 15 -2.34 -0.81 -8.53
CA MET A 15 -3.30 -1.91 -8.73
C MET A 15 -2.59 -3.21 -9.12
N ALA A 16 -1.63 -3.16 -10.05
CA ALA A 16 -0.88 -4.34 -10.48
C ALA A 16 -0.05 -4.95 -9.35
N VAL A 17 0.62 -4.13 -8.54
CA VAL A 17 1.48 -4.59 -7.43
C VAL A 17 0.65 -5.09 -6.24
N THR A 18 -0.46 -4.43 -5.92
CA THR A 18 -1.26 -4.79 -4.74
C THR A 18 -2.37 -5.80 -5.03
N GLY A 19 -2.74 -6.00 -6.31
CA GLY A 19 -3.91 -6.78 -6.72
C GLY A 19 -5.26 -6.15 -6.32
N LEU A 20 -5.26 -4.92 -5.80
CA LEU A 20 -6.45 -4.23 -5.33
C LEU A 20 -7.13 -3.45 -6.46
N SER A 21 -8.46 -3.33 -6.37
CA SER A 21 -9.20 -2.45 -7.27
C SER A 21 -8.94 -0.97 -6.94
N ARG A 22 -9.17 -0.10 -7.92
CA ARG A 22 -9.11 1.36 -7.76
C ARG A 22 -9.90 1.84 -6.54
N ALA A 23 -11.13 1.38 -6.38
CA ALA A 23 -11.99 1.78 -5.27
C ALA A 23 -11.42 1.35 -3.91
N ALA A 24 -10.84 0.14 -3.83
CA ALA A 24 -10.21 -0.36 -2.61
C ALA A 24 -8.97 0.47 -2.23
N ILE A 25 -8.14 0.85 -3.20
CA ILE A 25 -6.96 1.71 -2.96
C ILE A 25 -7.40 3.07 -2.40
N TYR A 26 -8.38 3.73 -3.03
CA TYR A 26 -8.85 5.03 -2.52
C TYR A 26 -9.53 4.92 -1.15
N ALA A 27 -10.24 3.83 -0.86
CA ALA A 27 -10.83 3.59 0.45
C ALA A 27 -9.76 3.43 1.55
N LYS A 28 -8.67 2.70 1.27
CA LYS A 28 -7.53 2.55 2.19
C LYS A 28 -6.89 3.89 2.57
N ASN A 29 -6.81 4.82 1.62
CA ASN A 29 -6.28 6.16 1.83
C ASN A 29 -7.26 7.15 2.48
N ASN A 30 -8.52 6.79 2.72
CA ASN A 30 -9.55 7.72 3.18
C ASN A 30 -9.83 7.56 4.69
N PRO A 31 -9.35 8.45 5.56
CA PRO A 31 -9.58 8.36 7.01
C PRO A 31 -11.06 8.42 7.41
N LYS A 32 -11.93 8.92 6.52
CA LYS A 32 -13.38 8.96 6.77
C LYS A 32 -14.04 7.59 6.59
N ASP A 33 -13.43 6.68 5.81
CA ASP A 33 -13.92 5.31 5.65
C ASP A 33 -13.38 4.43 6.77
N LYS A 34 -14.04 4.45 7.93
CA LYS A 34 -13.58 3.71 9.13
C LYS A 34 -13.47 2.19 8.92
N ALA A 35 -14.19 1.64 7.96
CA ALA A 35 -14.21 0.19 7.72
C ALA A 35 -13.03 -0.28 6.86
N ARG A 36 -12.50 0.59 5.99
CA ARG A 36 -11.49 0.21 4.99
C ARG A 36 -10.21 1.03 5.08
N PHE A 37 -10.21 2.12 5.84
CA PHE A 37 -9.02 2.92 6.09
C PHE A 37 -7.93 2.06 6.69
N ASP A 38 -6.73 2.21 6.14
CA ASP A 38 -5.55 1.47 6.54
C ASP A 38 -4.44 2.48 6.79
N ALA A 39 -4.16 2.75 8.07
CA ALA A 39 -3.18 3.74 8.48
C ALA A 39 -1.75 3.39 8.02
N ASP A 40 -1.48 2.11 7.76
CA ASP A 40 -0.20 1.63 7.24
C ASP A 40 -0.12 1.72 5.72
N PHE A 41 -1.24 1.92 5.01
CA PHE A 41 -1.22 2.05 3.55
C PHE A 41 -0.65 3.42 3.16
N PRO A 42 0.32 3.48 2.21
CA PRO A 42 1.02 4.72 1.90
C PRO A 42 0.07 5.80 1.39
N GLN A 43 0.30 7.03 1.84
CA GLN A 43 -0.44 8.19 1.36
C GLN A 43 -0.06 8.54 -0.08
N ARG A 44 -1.06 8.88 -0.90
CA ARG A 44 -0.80 9.35 -2.26
C ARG A 44 -0.09 10.71 -2.21
N VAL A 45 0.89 10.88 -3.07
CA VAL A 45 1.60 12.15 -3.28
C VAL A 45 1.06 12.80 -4.54
N GLN A 46 0.67 14.07 -4.43
CA GLN A 46 0.26 14.86 -5.58
C GLN A 46 1.51 15.36 -6.32
N LEU A 47 1.70 14.89 -7.55
CA LEU A 47 2.82 15.28 -8.42
C LEU A 47 2.47 16.51 -9.27
N SER A 48 1.19 16.66 -9.65
CA SER A 48 0.67 17.84 -10.35
C SER A 48 -0.84 17.96 -10.13
N ALA A 49 -1.47 19.00 -10.73
CA ALA A 49 -2.92 19.21 -10.66
C ALA A 49 -3.74 17.97 -11.06
N ASN A 50 -3.27 17.22 -12.06
CA ASN A 50 -3.98 16.06 -12.63
C ASN A 50 -3.29 14.73 -12.30
N ALA A 51 -2.30 14.73 -11.40
CA ALA A 51 -1.43 13.58 -11.25
C ALA A 51 -1.11 13.26 -9.79
N VAL A 52 -1.44 12.04 -9.37
CA VAL A 52 -1.09 11.47 -8.05
C VAL A 52 -0.35 10.14 -8.21
N ALA A 53 0.60 9.88 -7.33
CA ALA A 53 1.40 8.67 -7.31
C ALA A 53 1.65 8.18 -5.88
N TRP A 54 2.15 6.97 -5.74
CA TRP A 54 2.53 6.37 -4.46
C TRP A 54 4.01 6.01 -4.48
N PRO A 55 4.75 6.26 -3.39
CA PRO A 55 6.16 5.92 -3.33
C PRO A 55 6.33 4.40 -3.20
N SER A 56 7.23 3.83 -4.00
CA SER A 56 7.40 2.37 -4.13
C SER A 56 7.86 1.71 -2.84
N ASP A 57 8.72 2.37 -2.07
CA ASP A 57 9.21 1.92 -0.76
C ASP A 57 8.08 1.82 0.28
N GLY A 58 7.17 2.81 0.31
CA GLY A 58 5.99 2.77 1.17
C GLY A 58 5.06 1.61 0.82
N LEU A 59 4.86 1.33 -0.47
CA LEU A 59 4.08 0.17 -0.91
C LEU A 59 4.77 -1.15 -0.56
N GLN A 60 6.08 -1.24 -0.76
CA GLN A 60 6.87 -2.42 -0.39
C GLN A 60 6.74 -2.72 1.11
N ALA A 61 6.96 -1.71 1.96
CA ALA A 61 6.84 -1.86 3.41
C ALA A 61 5.43 -2.30 3.84
N TRP A 62 4.38 -1.77 3.21
CA TRP A 62 3.01 -2.20 3.48
C TRP A 62 2.76 -3.66 3.08
N ILE A 63 3.24 -4.09 1.90
CA ILE A 63 3.12 -5.47 1.43
C ILE A 63 3.86 -6.44 2.36
N ASP A 64 5.07 -6.10 2.77
CA ASP A 64 5.88 -6.92 3.68
C ASP A 64 5.21 -7.12 5.04
N LYS A 65 4.57 -6.06 5.57
CA LYS A 65 3.73 -6.15 6.78
C LYS A 65 2.57 -7.12 6.58
N ARG A 66 1.86 -7.06 5.44
CA ARG A 66 0.72 -7.94 5.13
C ARG A 66 1.14 -9.41 5.02
N ILE A 67 2.25 -9.68 4.33
CA ILE A 67 2.83 -11.03 4.21
C ILE A 67 3.21 -11.56 5.59
N SER A 68 3.90 -10.73 6.39
CA SER A 68 4.33 -11.10 7.74
C SER A 68 3.15 -11.40 8.67
N ALA A 69 2.10 -10.57 8.63
CA ALA A 69 0.89 -10.78 9.42
C ALA A 69 0.17 -12.08 9.05
N SER A 70 0.04 -12.37 7.75
CA SER A 70 -0.55 -13.61 7.26
C SER A 70 0.22 -14.85 7.72
N ARG A 71 1.57 -14.81 7.68
CA ARG A 71 2.42 -15.91 8.14
C ARG A 71 2.37 -16.13 9.66
N LYS A 72 2.32 -15.05 10.45
CA LYS A 72 2.18 -15.13 11.92
C LYS A 72 0.88 -15.79 12.34
N GLN A 73 -0.23 -15.49 11.65
CA GLN A 73 -1.53 -16.10 11.92
C GLN A 73 -1.51 -17.62 11.69
N HIS A 74 -0.82 -18.08 10.64
CA HIS A 74 -0.70 -19.51 10.35
C HIS A 74 0.12 -20.27 11.42
N GLN A 75 1.13 -19.64 12.00
CA GLN A 75 1.97 -20.26 13.04
C GLN A 75 1.31 -20.33 14.42
N GLN A 76 0.35 -19.44 14.73
CA GLN A 76 -0.35 -19.43 16.01
C GLN A 76 -1.49 -20.46 16.09
N GLY A 77 -2.05 -20.91 14.96
CA GLY A 77 -3.06 -21.96 14.92
C GLY A 77 -2.53 -23.39 15.07
N ALA A 78 -1.22 -23.61 14.86
CA ALA A 78 -0.59 -24.95 14.90
C ALA A 78 0.01 -25.32 16.28
N LYS A 79 -0.20 -24.49 17.31
CA LYS A 79 0.28 -24.71 18.69
C LYS A 79 -0.86 -24.99 19.70
N ALA A 80 -2.05 -25.30 19.23
CA ALA A 80 -3.19 -25.73 20.06
C ALA A 80 -3.42 -27.24 19.90
#